data_AF-A0A7C5ZKR4-F1
#
_entry.id   AF-A0A7C5ZKR4-F1
#
_cell.length_a   1.000
_cell.length_b   1.000
_cell.length_c   1.000
_cell.angle_alpha   90.00
_cell.angle_beta   90.00
_cell.angle_gamma   90.00
#
_symmetry.space_group_name_H-M   'P 1'
#
loop_
_entity.id
_entity.type
_entity.pdbx_description
1 polymer ?
#
loop_
_entity_poly.entity_id
_entity_poly.type
_entity_poly.pdbx_seq_one_letter_code
_entity_poly.pdbx_strand_id
1 'polypeptide(L)'
;MRVSEAFPSAHYNDEESAARYFNSTSGGWKEVDVPWQDPFEGEMRELVEWVEGKVEDHRGSAVQARQTVEIMMAIYESARNHELVRLPLETRANPLQLMVEDGDLPVLRPGAYETRATLVRGEGMSWYR
;
A
#
# COMPACT_ATOMS: atom_id res chain seq x y z
N MET A 1 -17.71 -29.56 -4.51
CA MET A 1 -17.46 -28.96 -3.19
C MET A 1 -18.30 -27.69 -3.11
N ARG A 2 -19.39 -27.69 -2.34
CA ARG A 2 -20.27 -26.51 -2.22
C ARG A 2 -19.59 -25.51 -1.30
N VAL A 3 -19.15 -24.39 -1.84
CA VAL A 3 -18.74 -23.22 -1.06
C VAL A 3 -20.00 -22.35 -0.96
N SER A 4 -20.81 -22.62 0.05
CA SER A 4 -22.03 -21.84 0.31
C SER A 4 -22.31 -21.81 1.81
N GLU A 5 -21.42 -21.16 2.55
CA GLU A 5 -21.73 -20.55 3.84
C GLU A 5 -20.64 -19.50 4.06
N ALA A 6 -21.03 -18.22 4.01
CA ALA A 6 -20.13 -17.13 4.35
C ALA A 6 -19.82 -17.26 5.84
N PHE A 7 -18.56 -17.50 6.17
CA PHE A 7 -18.14 -17.52 7.56
C PHE A 7 -18.30 -16.10 8.13
N PRO A 8 -18.87 -15.94 9.35
CA PRO A 8 -18.92 -14.63 9.98
C PRO A 8 -17.50 -14.08 10.12
N SER A 9 -17.32 -12.80 9.81
CA SER A 9 -16.04 -12.11 9.97
C SER A 9 -15.56 -12.25 11.44
N ALA A 10 -14.25 -12.25 11.65
CA ALA A 10 -13.70 -12.26 13.02
C ALA A 10 -13.90 -10.91 13.76
N HIS A 11 -14.66 -9.97 13.19
CA HIS A 11 -14.87 -8.58 13.66
C HIS A 11 -13.58 -7.80 13.98
N TYR A 12 -12.43 -8.25 13.46
CA TYR A 12 -11.16 -7.52 13.54
C TYR A 12 -10.94 -6.59 12.33
N ASN A 13 -11.60 -6.90 11.21
CA ASN A 13 -11.49 -6.14 9.98
C ASN A 13 -12.64 -5.11 9.91
N ASP A 14 -12.34 -3.90 9.44
CA ASP A 14 -13.34 -2.86 9.23
C ASP A 14 -14.34 -3.34 8.16
N GLU A 15 -15.63 -3.36 8.51
CA GLU A 15 -16.72 -3.85 7.65
C GLU A 15 -17.32 -2.69 6.84
N GLU A 16 -16.48 -1.91 6.18
CA GLU A 16 -16.94 -0.81 5.32
C GLU A 16 -17.45 -1.36 3.99
N SER A 17 -18.78 -1.38 3.83
CA SER A 17 -19.44 -1.87 2.61
C SER A 17 -19.85 -0.75 1.63
N ALA A 18 -19.47 0.50 1.91
CA ALA A 18 -19.91 1.65 1.12
C ALA A 18 -18.75 2.61 0.84
N ALA A 19 -18.38 2.75 -0.44
CA ALA A 19 -17.44 3.76 -0.90
C ALA A 19 -18.18 4.83 -1.71
N ARG A 20 -17.71 6.08 -1.66
CA ARG A 20 -18.18 7.14 -2.56
C ARG A 20 -17.02 7.76 -3.29
N TYR A 21 -17.16 7.97 -4.59
CA TYR A 21 -16.18 8.71 -5.38
C TYR A 21 -16.81 9.91 -6.06
N PHE A 22 -15.98 10.94 -6.27
CA PHE A 22 -16.34 12.15 -6.99
C PHE A 22 -15.41 12.28 -8.20
N ASN A 23 -15.96 12.37 -9.41
CA ASN A 23 -15.17 12.67 -10.59
C ASN A 23 -15.92 13.63 -11.54
N SER A 24 -15.20 14.22 -12.48
CA SER A 24 -15.76 15.16 -13.46
C SER A 24 -16.80 14.53 -14.38
N THR A 25 -16.72 13.22 -14.61
CA THR A 25 -17.64 12.45 -15.44
C THR A 25 -18.98 12.15 -14.74
N SER A 26 -18.97 11.96 -13.42
CA SER A 26 -20.15 11.62 -12.62
C SER A 26 -20.96 12.86 -12.23
N GLY A 27 -20.37 14.06 -12.35
CA GLY A 27 -21.04 15.34 -12.06
C GLY A 27 -21.53 15.46 -10.61
N GLY A 28 -21.01 14.64 -9.71
CA GLY A 28 -21.52 14.46 -8.35
C GLY A 28 -20.90 13.25 -7.64
N TRP A 29 -21.26 13.10 -6.37
CA TRP A 29 -20.89 11.91 -5.58
C TRP A 29 -21.63 10.69 -6.12
N LYS A 30 -20.88 9.64 -6.42
CA LYS A 30 -21.42 8.34 -6.79
C LYS A 30 -21.09 7.32 -5.72
N GLU A 31 -22.14 6.67 -5.22
CA GLU A 31 -22.02 5.59 -4.24
C GLU A 31 -21.72 4.26 -4.96
N VAL A 32 -20.85 3.47 -4.34
CA VAL A 32 -20.49 2.12 -4.75
C VAL A 32 -20.80 1.22 -3.57
N ASP A 33 -21.72 0.30 -3.80
CA ASP A 33 -22.01 -0.79 -2.88
C ASP A 33 -20.96 -1.88 -3.11
N VAL A 34 -20.18 -2.16 -2.07
CA VAL A 34 -19.14 -3.20 -2.11
C VAL A 34 -19.54 -4.26 -1.10
N PRO A 35 -20.05 -5.42 -1.55
CA PRO A 35 -20.42 -6.47 -0.62
C PRO A 35 -19.19 -6.88 0.19
N TRP A 36 -19.37 -7.01 1.50
CA TRP A 36 -18.28 -7.43 2.36
C TRP A 36 -17.77 -8.81 1.92
N GLN A 37 -16.46 -8.91 1.86
CA GLN A 37 -15.73 -10.14 1.59
C GLN A 37 -14.51 -10.16 2.50
N ASP A 38 -14.16 -11.33 3.05
CA ASP A 38 -12.90 -11.47 3.76
C ASP A 38 -11.73 -11.16 2.80
N PRO A 39 -10.85 -10.19 3.12
CA PRO A 39 -9.80 -9.77 2.20
C PRO A 39 -8.83 -10.90 1.82
N PHE A 40 -8.49 -11.78 2.76
CA PHE A 40 -7.58 -12.90 2.52
C PHE A 40 -8.25 -13.95 1.65
N GLU A 41 -9.52 -14.25 1.91
CA GLU A 41 -10.30 -15.15 1.06
C GLU A 41 -10.44 -14.60 -0.36
N GLY A 42 -10.71 -13.31 -0.51
CA GLY A 42 -10.82 -12.66 -1.80
C GLY A 42 -9.54 -12.69 -2.62
N GLU A 43 -8.41 -12.37 -1.98
CA GLU A 43 -7.08 -12.44 -2.62
C GLU A 43 -6.75 -13.88 -3.07
N MET A 44 -6.94 -14.86 -2.20
CA MET A 44 -6.65 -16.26 -2.54
C MET A 44 -7.57 -16.82 -3.61
N ARG A 45 -8.85 -16.40 -3.61
CA ARG A 45 -9.82 -16.80 -4.63
C ARG A 45 -9.44 -16.26 -6.01
N GLU A 46 -9.09 -14.99 -6.12
CA GLU A 46 -8.63 -14.41 -7.39
C GLU A 46 -7.37 -15.10 -7.89
N LEU A 47 -6.42 -15.40 -7.00
CA LEU A 47 -5.22 -16.15 -7.35
C LEU A 47 -5.55 -17.53 -7.94
N VAL A 48 -6.49 -18.27 -7.35
CA VAL A 48 -6.95 -19.56 -7.88
C VAL A 48 -7.62 -19.38 -9.24
N GLU A 49 -8.50 -18.38 -9.39
CA GLU A 49 -9.17 -18.10 -10.65
C GLU A 49 -8.18 -17.76 -11.77
N TRP A 50 -7.11 -17.04 -11.46
CA TRP A 50 -6.05 -16.73 -12.40
C TRP A 50 -5.26 -17.97 -12.81
N VAL A 51 -4.85 -18.80 -11.84
CA VAL A 51 -4.13 -20.06 -12.11
C VAL A 51 -4.98 -21.04 -12.93
N GLU A 52 -6.30 -21.06 -12.72
CA GLU A 52 -7.25 -21.87 -13.49
C GLU A 52 -7.61 -21.26 -14.87
N GLY A 53 -7.09 -20.06 -15.20
CA GLY A 53 -7.35 -19.37 -16.46
C GLY A 53 -8.78 -18.83 -16.60
N LYS A 54 -9.49 -18.63 -15.49
CA LYS A 54 -10.83 -18.02 -15.46
C LYS A 54 -10.76 -16.50 -15.61
N VAL A 55 -9.67 -15.89 -15.16
CA VAL A 55 -9.34 -14.48 -15.37
C VAL A 55 -8.05 -14.36 -16.16
N GLU A 56 -7.97 -13.37 -17.04
CA GLU A 56 -6.85 -13.18 -17.97
C GLU A 56 -5.62 -12.59 -17.28
N ASP A 57 -5.81 -11.66 -16.35
CA ASP A 57 -4.74 -11.00 -15.60
C ASP A 57 -5.09 -10.94 -14.11
N HIS A 58 -4.06 -10.85 -13.28
CA HIS A 58 -4.17 -10.78 -11.81
C HIS A 58 -3.83 -9.36 -11.34
N ARG A 59 -4.49 -8.86 -10.29
CA ARG A 59 -4.15 -7.53 -9.71
C ARG A 59 -2.68 -7.39 -9.27
N GLY A 60 -2.04 -8.52 -8.98
CA GLY A 60 -0.62 -8.61 -8.66
C GLY A 60 0.32 -8.72 -9.86
N SER A 61 -0.14 -8.42 -11.09
CA SER A 61 0.68 -8.60 -12.29
C SER A 61 1.90 -7.68 -12.31
N ALA A 62 2.96 -8.11 -13.00
CA ALA A 62 4.21 -7.36 -13.08
C ALA A 62 4.02 -5.97 -13.73
N VAL A 63 3.02 -5.82 -14.62
CA VAL A 63 2.68 -4.55 -15.24
C VAL A 63 2.13 -3.58 -14.20
N GLN A 64 1.19 -4.03 -13.37
CA GLN A 64 0.66 -3.22 -12.26
C GLN A 64 1.74 -2.92 -11.23
N ALA A 65 2.58 -3.91 -10.88
CA ALA A 65 3.70 -3.71 -9.97
C ALA A 65 4.68 -2.62 -10.46
N ARG A 66 5.01 -2.61 -11.76
CA ARG A 66 5.84 -1.55 -12.36
C ARG A 66 5.19 -0.17 -12.20
N GLN A 67 3.88 -0.06 -12.50
CA GLN A 67 3.15 1.20 -12.37
C GLN A 67 3.12 1.68 -10.91
N THR A 68 2.87 0.78 -9.96
CA THR A 68 2.89 1.09 -8.53
C THR A 68 4.26 1.61 -8.08
N VAL A 69 5.35 0.95 -8.47
CA VAL A 69 6.71 1.41 -8.15
C VAL A 69 6.97 2.77 -8.78
N GLU A 70 6.56 3.01 -10.02
CA GLU A 70 6.72 4.32 -10.68
C GLU A 70 5.98 5.43 -9.92
N ILE A 71 4.76 5.17 -9.44
CA ILE A 71 4.00 6.11 -8.60
C ILE A 71 4.73 6.37 -7.28
N MET A 72 5.24 5.33 -6.60
CA MET A 72 6.01 5.49 -5.36
C MET A 72 7.25 6.36 -5.57
N MET A 73 8.00 6.12 -6.65
CA MET A 73 9.17 6.92 -6.99
C MET A 73 8.79 8.37 -7.31
N ALA A 74 7.68 8.60 -8.02
CA ALA A 74 7.20 9.95 -8.30
C ALA A 74 6.80 10.71 -7.01
N ILE A 75 6.23 10.03 -6.02
CA ILE A 75 5.92 10.62 -4.71
C ILE A 75 7.21 11.04 -4.00
N TYR A 76 8.23 10.17 -3.97
CA TYR A 76 9.52 10.51 -3.36
C TYR A 76 10.23 11.66 -4.09
N GLU A 77 10.22 11.66 -5.42
CA GLU A 77 10.79 12.74 -6.23
C GLU A 77 10.05 14.07 -5.98
N SER A 78 8.72 14.03 -5.89
CA SER A 78 7.91 15.21 -5.55
C SER A 78 8.21 15.72 -4.15
N ALA A 79 8.38 14.81 -3.18
CA ALA A 79 8.72 15.16 -1.80
C ALA A 79 10.11 15.81 -1.70
N ARG A 80 11.09 15.31 -2.47
CA ARG A 80 12.45 15.84 -2.52
C ARG A 80 12.54 17.21 -3.19
N ASN A 81 11.86 17.39 -4.33
CA ASN A 81 11.95 18.62 -5.12
C ASN A 81 10.88 19.66 -4.75
N HIS A 82 9.86 19.29 -3.99
CA HIS A 82 8.69 20.11 -3.67
C HIS A 82 7.92 20.60 -4.90
N GLU A 83 7.88 19.78 -5.95
CA GLU A 83 7.28 20.11 -7.24
C GLU A 83 6.33 19.02 -7.74
N LEU A 84 5.46 19.40 -8.67
CA LEU A 84 4.59 18.45 -9.38
C LEU A 84 5.42 17.58 -10.32
N VAL A 85 5.45 16.28 -10.04
CA VAL A 85 6.07 15.28 -10.92
C VAL A 85 5.05 14.78 -11.95
N ARG A 86 5.41 14.84 -13.23
CA ARG A 86 4.60 14.30 -14.34
C ARG A 86 5.10 12.90 -14.69
N LEU A 87 4.17 12.02 -15.02
CA LEU A 87 4.46 10.67 -15.50
C LEU A 87 4.51 10.65 -17.05
N PRO A 88 5.33 9.78 -17.67
CA PRO A 88 6.22 8.79 -17.03
C PRO A 88 7.41 9.45 -16.32
N LEU A 89 7.94 8.79 -15.30
CA LEU A 89 9.04 9.33 -14.50
C LEU A 89 10.32 9.43 -15.36
N GLU A 90 10.89 10.62 -15.43
CA GLU A 90 12.13 10.88 -16.19
C GLU A 90 13.39 10.60 -15.35
N THR A 91 13.29 10.76 -14.03
CA THR A 91 14.38 10.52 -13.08
C THR A 91 14.76 9.03 -13.06
N ARG A 92 16.02 8.74 -13.42
CA ARG A 92 16.57 7.36 -13.47
C ARG A 92 17.27 6.92 -12.19
N ALA A 93 17.61 7.86 -11.32
CA ALA A 93 18.14 7.55 -10.00
C ALA A 93 16.99 7.17 -9.04
N ASN A 94 17.31 6.47 -7.96
CA ASN A 94 16.32 6.20 -6.91
C ASN A 94 16.16 7.45 -6.04
N PRO A 95 15.01 8.15 -6.07
CA PRO A 95 14.80 9.39 -5.33
C PRO A 95 14.90 9.21 -3.82
N LEU A 96 14.40 8.09 -3.27
CA LEU A 96 14.51 7.82 -1.84
C LEU A 96 15.97 7.66 -1.41
N GLN A 97 16.79 7.00 -2.23
CA GLN A 97 18.21 6.88 -1.96
C GLN A 97 18.90 8.24 -1.97
N LEU A 98 18.59 9.10 -2.95
CA LEU A 98 19.15 10.44 -3.02
C LEU A 98 18.79 11.28 -1.79
N MET A 99 17.54 11.22 -1.32
CA MET A 99 17.13 11.92 -0.08
C MET A 99 17.93 11.45 1.15
N VAL A 100 18.28 10.16 1.22
CA VAL A 100 19.13 9.63 2.30
C VAL A 100 20.56 10.15 2.18
N GLU A 101 21.12 10.14 0.97
CA GLU A 101 22.49 10.59 0.69
C GLU A 101 22.67 12.11 0.87
N ASP A 102 21.67 12.89 0.46
CA ASP A 102 21.62 14.35 0.60
C ASP A 102 21.38 14.79 2.06
N GLY A 103 20.95 13.86 2.93
CA GLY A 103 20.71 14.09 4.36
C GLY A 103 19.31 14.63 4.69
N ASP A 104 18.38 14.62 3.72
CA ASP A 104 16.99 15.05 3.88
C ASP A 104 16.20 14.17 4.85
N LEU A 105 16.65 12.92 5.03
CA LEU A 105 16.04 11.93 5.93
C LEU A 105 16.98 11.59 7.11
N PRO A 106 17.14 12.51 8.09
CA PRO A 106 18.04 12.28 9.21
C PRO A 106 17.52 11.18 10.14
N VAL A 107 18.43 10.36 10.67
CA VAL A 107 18.11 9.36 11.69
C VAL A 107 17.78 10.07 13.01
N LEU A 108 16.48 10.22 13.30
CA LEU A 108 16.00 10.90 14.51
C LEU A 108 16.24 10.09 15.80
N ARG A 109 16.28 8.77 15.69
CA ARG A 109 16.57 7.85 16.82
C ARG A 109 17.70 6.92 16.43
N PRO A 110 18.92 7.16 16.91
CA PRO A 110 20.05 6.30 16.59
C PRO A 110 19.85 4.91 17.21
N GLY A 111 20.27 3.88 16.52
CA GLY A 111 20.12 2.47 16.90
C GLY A 111 20.14 1.61 15.65
N ALA A 112 20.55 0.35 15.77
CA ALA A 112 20.92 -0.47 14.62
C ALA A 112 19.86 -0.44 13.50
N TYR A 113 18.54 -0.55 13.79
CA TYR A 113 17.45 -0.42 12.80
C TYR A 113 16.01 -0.21 13.39
N GLU A 114 15.78 0.58 14.45
CA GLU A 114 15.01 -0.05 15.55
C GLU A 114 13.46 -0.04 15.62
N THR A 115 12.84 -0.78 14.69
CA THR A 115 11.46 -1.33 14.74
C THR A 115 11.10 -2.13 16.02
N ARG A 116 12.03 -2.34 16.97
CA ARG A 116 11.86 -3.11 18.23
C ARG A 116 11.77 -2.28 19.52
N ALA A 117 11.68 -0.95 19.46
CA ALA A 117 11.52 -0.14 20.68
C ALA A 117 10.26 -0.53 21.52
N THR A 118 9.32 -1.28 20.95
CA THR A 118 8.02 -1.65 21.51
C THR A 118 7.95 -2.98 22.27
N LEU A 119 9.01 -3.81 22.33
CA LEU A 119 9.02 -5.03 23.17
C LEU A 119 9.57 -4.81 24.59
N VAL A 120 10.28 -3.70 24.82
CA VAL A 120 10.88 -3.40 26.13
C VAL A 120 9.83 -2.73 27.02
N ARG A 121 9.26 -3.51 27.95
CA ARG A 121 8.47 -2.99 29.06
C ARG A 121 9.40 -2.58 30.19
N GLY A 122 9.55 -1.28 30.41
CA GLY A 122 9.97 -0.74 31.73
C GLY A 122 11.44 -0.38 31.92
N GLU A 123 12.34 -0.62 30.96
CA GLU A 123 13.71 -0.11 31.04
C GLU A 123 13.87 1.08 30.08
N GLY A 124 13.98 2.28 30.64
CA GLY A 124 14.30 3.48 29.88
C GLY A 124 15.63 3.30 29.14
N MET A 125 15.67 3.69 27.87
CA MET A 125 16.87 3.63 27.03
C MET A 125 17.96 4.56 27.60
N SER A 126 18.79 4.06 28.53
CA SER A 126 19.79 4.83 29.27
C SER A 126 21.23 4.72 28.72
N TRP A 127 21.42 4.12 27.56
CA TRP A 127 22.76 3.77 27.04
C TRP A 127 23.32 4.69 25.96
N TYR A 128 22.87 5.95 25.88
CA TYR A 128 23.61 6.99 25.16
C TYR A 128 24.38 7.86 26.16
N ARG A 129 25.64 7.48 26.41
CA ARG A 129 26.67 8.38 26.93
C ARG A 129 27.71 8.60 25.84
#